data_AF-A0AAE3JTZ7-F1
#
_entry.id   AF-A0AAE3JTZ7-F1
#
_cell.length_a   1.000
_cell.length_b   1.000
_cell.length_c   1.000
_cell.angle_alpha   90.00
_cell.angle_beta   90.00
_cell.angle_gamma   90.00
#
_symmetry.space_group_name_H-M   'P 1'
#
loop_
_entity.id
_entity.type
_entity.pdbx_description
1 polymer ?
#
loop_
_entity_poly.entity_id
_entity_poly.type
_entity_poly.pdbx_seq_one_letter_code
_entity_poly.pdbx_strand_id
1 'polypeptide(L)'
;YYCHFTSPIRRYPDLQIHRIIKEQLRGRLKEERIEHYREILPEVAKHSSEMERRADEAERETDKLKKVEYMEQHIGEEYEGVISGVTGW
;
A
#
# COMPACT_ATOMS: atom_id res chain seq x y z
N TYR A 1 6.03 -15.37 -12.30
CA TYR A 1 5.94 -13.90 -12.36
C TYR A 1 4.56 -13.45 -11.86
N TYR A 2 4.48 -12.37 -11.07
CA TYR A 2 3.24 -11.83 -10.50
C TYR A 2 3.27 -10.30 -10.52
N CYS A 3 2.10 -9.66 -10.69
CA CYS A 3 1.92 -8.22 -10.56
C CYS A 3 0.48 -7.89 -10.11
N HIS A 4 0.29 -6.73 -9.48
CA HIS A 4 -1.05 -6.24 -9.10
C HIS A 4 -1.80 -5.68 -10.31
N PHE A 5 -3.04 -6.12 -10.54
CA PHE A 5 -3.81 -5.71 -11.72
C PHE A 5 -5.30 -5.41 -11.47
N THR A 6 -5.90 -6.05 -10.46
CA THR A 6 -7.35 -6.10 -10.29
C THR A 6 -7.96 -4.94 -9.49
N SER A 7 -7.17 -3.93 -9.10
CA SER A 7 -7.67 -2.83 -8.24
C SER A 7 -7.17 -1.42 -8.64
N PRO A 8 -7.32 -1.01 -9.92
CA PRO A 8 -6.82 0.27 -10.42
C PRO A 8 -7.48 1.51 -9.80
N ILE A 9 -8.64 1.37 -9.15
CA ILE A 9 -9.30 2.47 -8.43
C ILE A 9 -8.55 2.84 -7.14
N ARG A 10 -7.91 1.86 -6.49
CA ARG A 10 -7.30 2.01 -5.16
C ARG A 10 -5.80 1.72 -5.11
N ARG A 11 -5.19 1.35 -6.24
CA ARG A 11 -3.75 1.09 -6.36
C ARG A 11 -3.21 1.66 -7.68
N TYR A 12 -2.27 2.58 -7.56
CA TYR A 12 -1.64 3.21 -8.72
C TYR A 12 -0.82 2.25 -9.60
N PRO A 13 -0.12 1.22 -9.06
CA PRO A 13 0.56 0.22 -9.88
C PRO A 13 -0.37 -0.50 -10.86
N ASP A 14 -1.56 -0.91 -10.41
CA ASP A 14 -2.57 -1.53 -11.26
C ASP A 14 -2.98 -0.58 -12.41
N LEU A 15 -3.20 0.70 -12.11
CA LEU A 15 -3.56 1.70 -13.14
C LEU A 15 -2.45 1.86 -14.20
N GLN A 16 -1.17 1.81 -13.82
CA GLN A 16 -0.06 1.84 -14.76
C GLN A 16 -0.06 0.61 -15.67
N ILE A 17 -0.26 -0.58 -15.12
CA ILE A 17 -0.33 -1.81 -15.91
C ILE A 17 -1.52 -1.79 -16.88
N HIS A 18 -2.69 -1.30 -16.43
CA HIS A 18 -3.85 -1.10 -17.30
C HIS A 18 -3.53 -0.17 -18.49
N ARG A 19 -2.77 0.91 -18.28
CA ARG A 19 -2.35 1.84 -19.35
C ARG A 19 -1.41 1.14 -20.34
N ILE A 20 -0.38 0.46 -19.84
CA ILE A 20 0.63 -0.24 -20.67
C ILE A 20 -0.02 -1.33 -21.52
N ILE A 21 -0.86 -2.18 -20.92
CA ILE A 21 -1.57 -3.25 -21.64
C ILE A 21 -2.49 -2.66 -22.72
N LYS A 22 -3.21 -1.59 -22.41
CA LYS A 22 -4.10 -0.93 -23.38
C LYS A 22 -3.34 -0.30 -24.55
N GLU A 23 -2.14 0.24 -24.32
CA GLU A 23 -1.27 0.75 -25.39
C GLU A 23 -0.75 -0.37 -26.29
N GLN A 24 -0.31 -1.49 -25.68
CA GLN A 24 0.12 -2.68 -26.41
C GLN A 24 -1.00 -3.25 -27.29
N LEU A 25 -2.19 -3.48 -26.73
CA LEU A 25 -3.35 -4.01 -27.46
C LEU A 25 -3.82 -3.11 -28.62
N ARG A 26 -3.49 -1.82 -28.58
CA ARG A 26 -3.83 -0.84 -29.64
C ARG A 26 -2.69 -0.62 -30.63
N GLY A 27 -1.57 -1.35 -30.51
CA GLY A 27 -0.38 -1.18 -31.35
C GLY A 27 0.30 0.18 -31.18
N ARG A 28 0.12 0.83 -30.03
CA ARG A 28 0.69 2.18 -29.73
C ARG A 28 1.97 2.13 -28.92
N LEU A 29 2.33 0.97 -28.38
CA LEU A 29 3.56 0.77 -27.62
C LEU A 29 4.76 0.64 -28.56
N LYS A 30 5.26 1.79 -29.04
CA LYS A 30 6.47 1.91 -29.86
C LYS A 30 7.71 2.09 -28.98
N GLU A 31 8.91 2.05 -29.56
CA GLU A 31 10.18 2.16 -28.83
C GLU A 31 10.24 3.43 -27.95
N GLU A 32 9.80 4.59 -28.47
CA GLU A 32 9.73 5.84 -27.71
C GLU A 32 8.87 5.71 -26.43
N ARG A 33 7.77 4.97 -26.49
CA ARG A 33 6.90 4.72 -25.33
C ARG A 33 7.54 3.73 -24.36
N ILE A 34 8.23 2.71 -24.88
CA ILE A 34 8.96 1.76 -24.04
C ILE A 34 10.06 2.48 -23.27
N GLU A 35 10.82 3.35 -23.93
CA GLU A 35 11.88 4.11 -23.27
C GLU A 35 11.33 5.07 -22.23
N HIS A 36 10.25 5.78 -22.56
CA HIS A 36 9.52 6.59 -21.57
C HIS A 36 9.12 5.78 -20.33
N TYR A 37 8.59 4.56 -20.49
CA TYR A 37 8.25 3.71 -19.35
C TYR A 37 9.49 3.23 -18.59
N ARG A 38 10.59 2.88 -19.28
CA ARG A 38 11.86 2.52 -18.62
C ARG A 38 12.37 3.64 -17.72
N GLU A 39 12.25 4.89 -18.15
CA GLU A 39 12.65 6.06 -17.37
C GLU A 39 11.77 6.29 -16.12
N ILE A 40 10.44 6.22 -16.27
CA ILE A 40 9.53 6.62 -15.18
C ILE A 40 9.19 5.49 -14.19
N LEU A 41 9.19 4.22 -14.63
CA LEU A 41 8.70 3.11 -13.82
C LEU A 41 9.49 2.87 -12.52
N PRO A 42 10.83 3.03 -12.48
CA PRO A 42 11.59 2.87 -11.23
C PRO A 42 11.10 3.81 -10.13
N GLU A 43 10.91 5.09 -10.46
CA GLU A 43 10.46 6.08 -9.47
C GLU A 43 8.99 5.90 -9.12
N VAL A 44 8.15 5.57 -10.11
CA VAL A 44 6.74 5.24 -9.84
C VAL A 44 6.60 4.03 -8.91
N ALA A 45 7.44 3.01 -9.08
CA ALA A 45 7.44 1.82 -8.23
C ALA A 45 7.88 2.17 -6.80
N LYS A 46 8.98 2.95 -6.66
CA LYS A 46 9.46 3.43 -5.37
C LYS A 46 8.39 4.25 -4.64
N HIS A 47 7.84 5.27 -5.30
CA HIS A 47 6.80 6.13 -4.75
C HIS A 47 5.56 5.33 -4.33
N SER A 48 5.10 4.39 -5.18
CA SER A 48 3.94 3.55 -4.84
C SER A 48 4.17 2.70 -3.58
N SER A 49 5.40 2.18 -3.41
CA SER A 49 5.79 1.36 -2.25
C SER A 49 5.94 2.19 -0.98
N GLU A 50 6.37 3.45 -1.10
CA GLU A 50 6.41 4.40 0.02
C GLU A 50 5.00 4.83 0.45
N MET A 51 4.11 5.09 -0.51
CA MET A 51 2.72 5.45 -0.20
C MET A 51 1.94 4.31 0.44
N GLU A 52 2.18 3.07 0.02
CA GLU A 52 1.60 1.88 0.65
C GLU A 52 2.02 1.77 2.13
N ARG A 53 3.33 1.83 2.42
CA ARG A 53 3.83 1.79 3.80
C ARG A 53 3.30 2.94 4.65
N ARG A 54 3.21 4.15 4.09
CA ARG A 54 2.67 5.31 4.78
C ARG A 54 1.18 5.15 5.11
N ALA A 55 0.40 4.57 4.21
CA ALA A 55 -1.01 4.28 4.45
C ALA A 55 -1.18 3.25 5.57
N ASP A 56 -0.42 2.15 5.52
CA ASP A 56 -0.45 1.10 6.55
C ASP A 56 -0.07 1.65 7.94
N GLU A 57 0.96 2.52 8.01
CA GLU A 57 1.37 3.14 9.26
C GLU A 57 0.27 4.06 9.81
N ALA A 58 -0.33 4.90 8.97
CA ALA A 58 -1.42 5.79 9.36
C ALA A 58 -2.66 5.01 9.84
N GLU A 59 -3.00 3.90 9.19
CA GLU A 59 -4.07 3.00 9.61
C GLU A 59 -3.77 2.41 11.00
N ARG A 60 -2.56 1.89 11.22
CA ARG A 60 -2.15 1.34 12.51
C ARG A 60 -2.19 2.36 13.64
N GLU A 61 -1.73 3.58 13.40
CA GLU A 61 -1.80 4.64 14.40
C GLU A 61 -3.24 5.06 14.70
N THR A 62 -4.12 5.08 13.69
CA THR A 62 -5.54 5.35 13.88
C THR A 62 -6.20 4.24 14.72
N ASP A 63 -5.91 2.98 14.41
CA ASP A 63 -6.39 1.84 15.19
C ASP A 63 -5.92 1.88 16.64
N LYS A 64 -4.65 2.23 16.89
CA LYS A 64 -4.13 2.39 18.26
C LYS A 64 -4.87 3.49 19.00
N LEU A 65 -5.06 4.65 18.36
CA LEU A 65 -5.79 5.76 18.95
C LEU A 65 -7.23 5.35 19.31
N LYS A 66 -7.93 4.67 18.40
CA LYS A 66 -9.29 4.20 18.64
C LYS A 66 -9.39 3.11 19.70
N LYS A 67 -8.37 2.25 19.82
CA LYS A 67 -8.27 1.29 20.92
C LYS A 67 -8.11 1.99 22.26
N VAL A 68 -7.28 3.03 22.35
CA VAL A 68 -7.11 3.82 23.58
C VAL A 68 -8.40 4.55 23.94
N GLU A 69 -9.04 5.22 22.97
CA GLU A 69 -10.33 5.91 23.15
C GLU A 69 -11.42 4.95 23.65
N TYR A 70 -11.46 3.73 23.12
CA TYR A 70 -12.39 2.70 23.60
C TYR A 70 -12.09 2.28 25.04
N MET A 71 -10.83 2.02 25.37
CA MET A 71 -10.43 1.55 26.71
C MET A 71 -10.55 2.62 27.80
N GLU A 72 -10.68 3.90 27.47
CA GLU A 72 -10.92 4.99 28.43
C GLU A 72 -12.19 4.73 29.28
N GLN A 73 -13.20 4.09 28.68
CA GLN A 73 -14.45 3.77 29.37
C GLN A 73 -14.35 2.54 30.28
N HIS A 74 -13.23 1.82 30.23
CA HIS A 74 -13.02 0.54 30.91
C HIS A 74 -11.92 0.61 31.99
N ILE A 75 -11.63 1.81 32.49
CA ILE A 75 -10.63 2.01 33.54
C ILE A 75 -11.10 1.33 34.83
N GLY A 76 -10.26 0.43 35.35
CA GLY A 76 -10.52 -0.32 36.59
C GLY A 76 -11.10 -1.72 36.37
N GLU A 77 -11.37 -2.10 35.12
CA GLU A 77 -11.79 -3.45 34.76
C GLU A 77 -10.58 -4.39 34.57
N GLU A 78 -10.76 -5.68 34.87
CA GLU A 78 -9.73 -6.71 34.69
C GLU A 78 -10.09 -7.63 33.52
N TYR A 79 -9.08 -8.02 32.74
CA TYR A 79 -9.25 -8.85 31.55
C TYR A 79 -8.17 -9.92 31.46
N GLU A 80 -8.53 -11.10 30.94
CA GLU A 80 -7.54 -12.12 30.54
C GLU A 80 -6.81 -11.67 29.27
N GLY A 81 -5.50 -11.93 29.21
CA GLY A 81 -4.65 -11.52 28.10
C GLY A 81 -3.60 -12.57 27.75
N VAL A 82 -3.01 -12.41 26.55
CA VAL A 82 -1.91 -13.26 26.07
C VAL A 82 -0.69 -12.38 25.77
N ILE A 83 0.50 -12.86 26.11
CA ILE A 83 1.75 -12.18 25.82
C ILE A 83 1.97 -12.17 24.30
N SER A 84 1.93 -10.98 23.69
CA SER A 84 2.09 -10.78 22.24
C SER A 84 3.51 -10.40 21.81
N GLY A 85 4.40 -10.07 22.76
CA GLY A 85 5.80 -9.73 22.49
C GLY A 85 6.60 -9.52 23.78
N VAL A 86 7.92 -9.70 23.71
CA VAL A 86 8.86 -9.47 24.81
C VAL A 86 10.04 -8.64 24.28
N THR A 87 10.35 -7.54 24.95
CA THR A 87 11.49 -6.67 24.61
C THR A 87 12.38 -6.47 25.84
N GLY A 88 13.70 -6.47 25.64
CA GLY A 88 14.64 -6.04 26.69
C GLY A 88 14.58 -4.52 26.83
N TRP A 89 14.31 -4.06 28.04
CA TRP A 89 14.16 -2.63 28.37
C TRP A 89 15.50 -1.89 28.32
#